data_AF-A0A6G7YKP8-F1
#
_entry.id   AF-A0A6G7YKP8-F1
#
_cell.length_a   1.000
_cell.length_b   1.000
_cell.length_c   1.000
_cell.angle_alpha   90.00
_cell.angle_beta   90.00
_cell.angle_gamma   90.00
#
_symmetry.space_group_name_H-M   'P 1'
#
loop_
_entity.id
_entity.type
_entity.pdbx_description
1 polymer ?
#
loop_
_entity_poly.entity_id
_entity_poly.type
_entity_poly.pdbx_seq_one_letter_code
_entity_poly.pdbx_strand_id
1 'polypeptide(L)'
;MLDVVLAAFAARPVLDPPADALAETTETLAEELSAHGGLLATLDGRPVGALVFRDRGDTMMLRRFGVVPSAQGHGVAGALVKHAVAAAMGYCELEVLAREELPETVAFWERHGFSPVASTSPYVRLRRELPTAWSAADADAMRELGERLGRAVRAGDLVVLTGELGAGKTTFTQGLGRGLQVRGDVTSPTFVISRVHPSLVDGPALVHVDAYRLGGVDELDDLDLDTSLDEAVTVVEWGAGLAEGLSESRLEVTIERALADDATSGPAGAGLDHRVVRIRRTVAG
;
A
#
# COMPACT_ATOMS: atom_id res chain seq x y z
N MET A 1 16.26 11.64 5.70
CA MET A 1 14.89 12.16 5.48
C MET A 1 14.63 13.42 6.31
N LEU A 2 14.99 13.44 7.60
CA LEU A 2 14.78 14.58 8.50
C LEU A 2 15.26 15.92 7.90
N ASP A 3 16.49 15.98 7.38
CA ASP A 3 17.03 17.21 6.78
C ASP A 3 16.16 17.78 5.65
N VAL A 4 15.57 16.91 4.82
CA VAL A 4 14.66 17.32 3.74
C VAL A 4 13.38 17.90 4.33
N VAL A 5 12.82 17.26 5.35
CA VAL A 5 11.61 17.73 6.04
C VAL A 5 11.86 19.09 6.66
N LEU A 6 12.92 19.23 7.46
CA LEU A 6 13.26 20.49 8.12
C LEU A 6 13.53 21.61 7.09
N ALA A 7 14.34 21.33 6.06
CA ALA A 7 14.63 22.32 5.02
C ALA A 7 13.39 22.75 4.22
N ALA A 8 12.51 21.81 3.88
CA ALA A 8 11.29 22.11 3.13
C ALA A 8 10.27 22.91 3.95
N PHE A 9 10.16 22.66 5.25
CA PHE A 9 9.24 23.38 6.13
C PHE A 9 9.81 24.73 6.61
N ALA A 10 11.12 24.84 6.84
CA ALA A 10 11.78 26.10 7.21
C ALA A 10 11.75 27.14 6.08
N ALA A 11 11.65 26.71 4.83
CA ALA A 11 11.51 27.61 3.67
C ALA A 11 10.09 28.16 3.47
N ARG A 12 9.11 27.72 4.27
CA ARG A 12 7.73 28.23 4.21
C ARG A 12 7.62 29.57 4.95
N PRO A 13 6.57 30.37 4.66
CA PRO A 13 6.25 31.53 5.49
C PRO A 13 6.15 31.14 6.98
N VAL A 14 6.50 32.06 7.87
CA VAL A 14 6.34 31.86 9.31
C VAL A 14 4.85 31.77 9.63
N LEU A 15 4.46 30.73 10.38
CA LEU A 15 3.08 30.43 10.74
C LEU A 15 2.90 30.43 12.27
N ASP A 16 1.68 30.70 12.73
CA ASP A 16 1.29 30.62 14.15
C ASP A 16 0.05 29.72 14.30
N PRO A 17 0.09 28.62 15.06
CA PRO A 17 1.30 28.02 15.64
C PRO A 17 2.29 27.59 14.55
N PRO A 18 3.60 27.46 14.88
CA PRO A 18 4.60 26.97 13.94
C PRO A 18 4.25 25.57 13.43
N ALA A 19 4.75 25.21 12.25
CA ALA A 19 4.54 23.87 11.72
C ALA A 19 5.15 22.81 12.65
N ASP A 20 4.36 21.81 13.02
CA ASP A 20 4.77 20.71 13.91
C ASP A 20 5.98 19.94 13.36
N ALA A 21 6.14 19.89 12.04
CA ALA A 21 7.29 19.31 11.36
C ALA A 21 8.64 19.94 11.73
N LEU A 22 8.67 21.18 12.25
CA LEU A 22 9.90 21.83 12.71
C LEU A 22 10.38 21.31 14.08
N ALA A 23 9.52 20.62 14.81
CA ALA A 23 9.86 19.96 16.08
C ALA A 23 10.20 18.47 15.90
N GLU A 24 10.22 17.98 14.66
CA GLU A 24 10.54 16.58 14.34
C GLU A 24 11.99 16.25 14.70
N THR A 25 12.22 15.07 15.30
CA THR A 25 13.56 14.57 15.58
C THR A 25 13.87 13.33 14.74
N THR A 26 15.12 12.85 14.82
CA THR A 26 15.50 11.61 14.14
C THR A 26 14.73 10.42 14.71
N GLU A 27 14.53 10.40 16.01
CA GLU A 27 13.84 9.34 16.75
C GLU A 27 12.36 9.30 16.37
N THR A 28 11.64 10.43 16.46
CA THR A 28 10.20 10.47 16.13
C THR A 28 9.93 10.12 14.68
N LEU A 29 10.81 10.56 13.77
CA LEU A 29 10.69 10.24 12.35
C LEU A 29 11.04 8.77 12.07
N ALA A 30 12.04 8.21 12.75
CA ALA A 30 12.40 6.80 12.62
C ALA A 30 11.26 5.90 13.09
N GLU A 31 10.62 6.22 14.23
CA GLU A 31 9.46 5.50 14.75
C GLU A 31 8.30 5.49 13.75
N GLU A 32 7.92 6.65 13.20
CA GLU A 32 6.86 6.74 12.18
C GLU A 32 7.22 5.96 10.92
N LEU A 33 8.47 6.04 10.46
CA LEU A 33 8.92 5.33 9.26
C LEU A 33 8.97 3.82 9.47
N SER A 34 9.38 3.33 10.64
CA SER A 34 9.29 1.90 10.95
C SER A 34 7.84 1.43 11.02
N ALA A 35 6.97 2.24 11.62
CA ALA A 35 5.58 1.87 11.87
C ALA A 35 4.70 1.97 10.62
N HIS A 36 4.97 2.88 9.69
CA HIS A 36 4.08 3.16 8.54
C HIS A 36 4.79 3.37 7.19
N GLY A 37 6.12 3.54 7.19
CA GLY A 37 6.89 3.81 5.98
C GLY A 37 6.75 5.25 5.47
N GLY A 38 7.33 5.49 4.28
CA GLY A 38 7.32 6.79 3.64
C GLY A 38 8.04 6.77 2.31
N LEU A 39 8.11 7.92 1.66
CA LEU A 39 8.78 8.13 0.38
C LEU A 39 9.90 9.14 0.53
N LEU A 40 11.06 8.81 -0.06
CA LEU A 40 12.19 9.73 -0.21
C LEU A 40 12.47 9.90 -1.70
N ALA A 41 12.24 11.10 -2.22
CA ALA A 41 12.62 11.47 -3.58
C ALA A 41 14.09 11.90 -3.60
N THR A 42 14.84 11.38 -4.58
CA THR A 42 16.23 11.75 -4.81
C THR A 42 16.41 12.34 -6.21
N LEU A 43 17.37 13.27 -6.35
CA LEU A 43 17.84 13.80 -7.62
C LEU A 43 19.36 13.70 -7.62
N ASP A 44 19.92 12.99 -8.59
CA ASP A 44 21.36 12.67 -8.67
C ASP A 44 21.90 12.05 -7.36
N GLY A 45 21.13 11.13 -6.76
CA GLY A 45 21.45 10.46 -5.50
C GLY A 45 21.31 11.32 -4.24
N ARG A 46 20.94 12.61 -4.37
CA ARG A 46 20.72 13.50 -3.22
C ARG A 46 19.24 13.55 -2.84
N PRO A 47 18.88 13.40 -1.56
CA PRO A 47 17.51 13.57 -1.10
C PRO A 47 16.99 14.99 -1.33
N VAL A 48 15.82 15.12 -1.95
CA VAL A 48 15.22 16.41 -2.30
C VAL A 48 13.73 16.53 -1.96
N GLY A 49 13.05 15.42 -1.71
CA GLY A 49 11.65 15.44 -1.30
C GLY A 49 11.33 14.29 -0.35
N ALA A 50 10.37 14.50 0.53
CA ALA A 50 9.97 13.52 1.53
C ALA A 50 8.45 13.53 1.72
N LEU A 51 7.92 12.37 2.09
CA LEU A 51 6.56 12.16 2.56
C LEU A 51 6.59 10.98 3.53
N VAL A 52 5.81 11.05 4.59
CA VAL A 52 5.68 10.00 5.61
C VAL A 52 4.23 9.51 5.62
N PHE A 53 4.03 8.20 5.67
CA PHE A 53 2.71 7.62 5.77
C PHE A 53 2.29 7.49 7.23
N ARG A 54 0.98 7.48 7.48
CA ARG A 54 0.42 7.07 8.76
C ARG A 54 -0.93 6.42 8.54
N ASP A 55 -1.10 5.24 9.11
CA ASP A 55 -2.33 4.48 8.98
C ASP A 55 -3.41 4.98 9.95
N ARG A 56 -4.64 5.06 9.46
CA ARG A 56 -5.84 5.34 10.25
C ARG A 56 -6.99 4.48 9.74
N GLY A 57 -6.98 3.20 10.08
CA GLY A 57 -7.97 2.24 9.58
C GLY A 57 -7.81 2.04 8.08
N ASP A 58 -8.85 2.40 7.31
CA ASP A 58 -8.86 2.32 5.85
C ASP A 58 -8.39 3.61 5.15
N THR A 59 -7.96 4.63 5.90
CA THR A 59 -7.38 5.87 5.40
C THR A 59 -5.87 5.89 5.61
N MET A 60 -5.10 6.24 4.56
CA MET A 60 -3.67 6.53 4.69
C MET A 60 -3.45 8.05 4.74
N MET A 61 -2.92 8.55 5.86
CA MET A 61 -2.56 9.96 5.98
C MET A 61 -1.17 10.22 5.40
N LEU A 62 -1.06 11.30 4.64
CA LEU A 62 0.19 11.83 4.10
C LEU A 62 0.69 12.94 5.03
N ARG A 63 1.81 12.69 5.71
CA ARG A 63 2.47 13.64 6.61
C ARG A 63 3.83 14.04 6.08
N ARG A 64 4.39 15.12 6.63
CA ARG A 64 5.74 15.61 6.33
C ARG A 64 6.03 15.80 4.83
N PHE A 65 4.98 16.05 4.04
CA PHE A 65 5.11 16.30 2.61
C PHE A 65 5.88 17.59 2.37
N GLY A 66 7.04 17.48 1.75
CA GLY A 66 7.91 18.62 1.48
C GLY A 66 8.94 18.33 0.39
N VAL A 67 9.29 19.38 -0.36
CA VAL A 67 10.38 19.38 -1.34
C VAL A 67 11.30 20.55 -1.03
N VAL A 68 12.61 20.29 -0.97
CA VAL A 68 13.60 21.32 -0.67
C VAL A 68 13.55 22.42 -1.74
N PRO A 69 13.82 23.69 -1.38
CA PRO A 69 13.67 24.83 -2.30
C PRO A 69 14.41 24.66 -3.64
N SER A 70 15.62 24.09 -3.62
CA SER A 70 16.44 23.88 -4.82
C SER A 70 15.84 22.89 -5.83
N ALA A 71 14.85 22.08 -5.44
CA ALA A 71 14.21 21.08 -6.28
C ALA A 71 12.73 21.39 -6.57
N GLN A 72 12.21 22.53 -6.09
CA GLN A 72 10.84 22.95 -6.41
C GLN A 72 10.70 23.28 -7.90
N GLY A 73 9.50 23.11 -8.44
CA GLY A 73 9.22 23.33 -9.88
C GLY A 73 9.68 22.22 -10.83
N HIS A 74 10.39 21.19 -10.35
CA HIS A 74 10.92 20.09 -11.16
C HIS A 74 10.01 18.84 -11.18
N GLY A 75 8.74 18.98 -10.80
CA GLY A 75 7.78 17.87 -10.77
C GLY A 75 7.93 16.87 -9.61
N VAL A 76 8.93 17.04 -8.72
CA VAL A 76 9.20 16.15 -7.57
C VAL A 76 7.96 15.97 -6.68
N ALA A 77 7.25 17.07 -6.37
CA ALA A 77 6.05 17.04 -5.55
C ALA A 77 4.94 16.17 -6.18
N GLY A 78 4.69 16.30 -7.48
CA GLY A 78 3.70 15.49 -8.19
C GLY A 78 4.12 14.02 -8.28
N ALA A 79 5.42 13.75 -8.45
CA ALA A 79 5.96 12.39 -8.43
C ALA A 79 5.76 11.72 -7.05
N LEU A 80 5.99 12.44 -5.95
CA LEU A 80 5.71 11.95 -4.60
C LEU A 80 4.22 11.58 -4.43
N VAL A 81 3.30 12.45 -4.86
CA VAL A 81 1.86 12.15 -4.77
C VAL A 81 1.47 10.93 -5.61
N LYS A 82 2.01 10.81 -6.84
CA LYS A 82 1.77 9.64 -7.69
C LYS A 82 2.22 8.35 -7.01
N HIS A 83 3.40 8.33 -6.38
CA HIS A 83 3.90 7.14 -5.69
C HIS A 83 3.18 6.89 -4.37
N ALA A 84 2.71 7.93 -3.67
CA ALA A 84 1.86 7.78 -2.50
C ALA A 84 0.53 7.07 -2.83
N VAL A 85 -0.09 7.43 -3.96
CA VAL A 85 -1.29 6.74 -4.47
C VAL A 85 -1.02 5.27 -4.78
N ALA A 86 0.15 4.96 -5.34
CA ALA A 86 0.52 3.58 -5.64
C ALA A 86 0.79 2.77 -4.35
N ALA A 87 1.46 3.37 -3.36
CA ALA A 87 1.74 2.76 -2.06
C ALA A 87 0.47 2.55 -1.22
N ALA A 88 -0.58 3.35 -1.45
CA ALA A 88 -1.87 3.25 -0.76
C ALA A 88 -2.83 2.20 -1.36
N MET A 89 -2.31 1.23 -2.13
CA MET A 89 -3.14 0.14 -2.65
C MET A 89 -3.76 -0.66 -1.50
N GLY A 90 -5.08 -0.79 -1.49
CA GLY A 90 -5.85 -1.44 -0.41
C GLY A 90 -6.49 -0.47 0.58
N TYR A 91 -6.12 0.82 0.57
CA TYR A 91 -6.82 1.86 1.33
C TYR A 91 -7.99 2.42 0.52
N CYS A 92 -9.02 2.90 1.22
CA CYS A 92 -10.18 3.54 0.61
C CYS A 92 -9.89 4.99 0.22
N GLU A 93 -8.96 5.65 0.91
CA GLU A 93 -8.64 7.06 0.68
C GLU A 93 -7.25 7.46 1.18
N LEU A 94 -6.75 8.55 0.61
CA LEU A 94 -5.64 9.34 1.14
C LEU A 94 -6.16 10.57 1.85
N GLU A 95 -5.56 10.97 2.97
CA GLU A 95 -5.86 12.22 3.66
C GLU A 95 -4.59 13.06 3.86
N VAL A 96 -4.74 14.38 3.78
CA VAL A 96 -3.68 15.34 4.12
C VAL A 96 -4.26 16.53 4.87
N LEU A 97 -3.47 17.04 5.82
CA LEU A 97 -3.74 18.32 6.47
C LEU A 97 -2.89 19.42 5.82
N ALA A 98 -3.56 20.43 5.28
CA ALA A 98 -2.94 21.66 4.79
C ALA A 98 -3.27 22.82 5.73
N ARG A 99 -2.48 23.89 5.67
CA ARG A 99 -2.73 25.12 6.43
C ARG A 99 -3.61 26.06 5.61
N GLU A 100 -4.66 26.61 6.23
CA GLU A 100 -5.58 27.59 5.61
C GLU A 100 -4.80 28.81 5.08
N GLU A 101 -3.75 29.19 5.79
CA GLU A 101 -2.87 30.32 5.47
C GLU A 101 -1.97 30.06 4.24
N LEU A 102 -1.95 28.82 3.72
CA LEU A 102 -1.17 28.40 2.55
C LEU A 102 -2.10 27.98 1.39
N PRO A 103 -2.81 28.93 0.74
CA PRO A 103 -3.80 28.61 -0.30
C PRO A 103 -3.18 27.91 -1.52
N GLU A 104 -1.91 28.18 -1.85
CA GLU A 104 -1.20 27.49 -2.92
C GLU A 104 -0.99 25.98 -2.61
N THR A 105 -0.82 25.63 -1.33
CA THR A 105 -0.71 24.23 -0.90
C THR A 105 -2.06 23.52 -1.03
N VAL A 106 -3.15 24.17 -0.63
CA VAL A 106 -4.52 23.64 -0.84
C VAL A 106 -4.78 23.40 -2.33
N ALA A 107 -4.53 24.41 -3.16
CA ALA A 107 -4.71 24.32 -4.61
C ALA A 107 -3.80 23.25 -5.26
N PHE A 108 -2.60 23.02 -4.72
CA PHE A 108 -1.73 21.93 -5.17
C PHE A 108 -2.39 20.58 -4.96
N TRP A 109 -2.94 20.31 -3.78
CA TRP A 109 -3.62 19.05 -3.47
C TRP A 109 -4.87 18.85 -4.32
N GLU A 110 -5.66 19.92 -4.52
CA GLU A 110 -6.84 19.89 -5.39
C GLU A 110 -6.50 19.47 -6.82
N ARG A 111 -5.43 20.04 -7.40
CA ARG A 111 -4.94 19.62 -8.73
C ARG A 111 -4.49 18.16 -8.80
N HIS A 112 -4.17 17.53 -7.67
CA HIS A 112 -3.79 16.12 -7.59
C HIS A 112 -4.96 15.22 -7.18
N GLY A 113 -6.19 15.70 -7.27
CA GLY A 113 -7.41 14.93 -7.06
C GLY A 113 -7.83 14.81 -5.60
N PHE A 114 -7.32 15.68 -4.72
CA PHE A 114 -7.85 15.81 -3.36
C PHE A 114 -8.97 16.84 -3.32
N SER A 115 -9.92 16.68 -2.40
CA SER A 115 -11.01 17.63 -2.19
C SER A 115 -11.07 18.01 -0.70
N PRO A 116 -11.28 19.29 -0.36
CA PRO A 116 -11.51 19.71 1.02
C PRO A 116 -12.76 19.02 1.59
N VAL A 117 -12.66 18.52 2.82
CA VAL A 117 -13.78 17.81 3.50
C VAL A 117 -14.13 18.36 4.87
N ALA A 118 -13.18 19.01 5.53
CA ALA A 118 -13.41 19.70 6.78
C ALA A 118 -12.36 20.79 6.96
N SER A 119 -12.72 21.83 7.70
CA SER A 119 -11.79 22.86 8.13
C SER A 119 -11.91 23.04 9.63
N THR A 120 -10.78 23.06 10.31
CA THR A 120 -10.66 23.40 11.73
C THR A 120 -9.39 24.19 11.87
N SER A 121 -9.54 25.50 11.99
CA SER A 121 -8.42 26.45 11.98
C SER A 121 -7.30 25.99 12.93
N PRO A 122 -6.03 25.98 12.48
CA PRO A 122 -5.55 26.53 11.21
C PRO A 122 -5.52 25.53 10.04
N TYR A 123 -6.17 24.37 10.15
CA TYR A 123 -6.04 23.27 9.19
C TYR A 123 -7.26 23.09 8.29
N VAL A 124 -6.99 22.88 6.99
CA VAL A 124 -7.93 22.28 6.04
C VAL A 124 -7.56 20.81 5.87
N ARG A 125 -8.55 19.94 6.03
CA ARG A 125 -8.41 18.51 5.76
C ARG A 125 -8.89 18.23 4.34
N LEU A 126 -8.01 17.64 3.54
CA LEU A 126 -8.30 17.24 2.17
C LEU A 126 -8.20 15.73 2.03
N ARG A 127 -9.13 15.13 1.29
CA ARG A 127 -9.15 13.69 1.01
C ARG A 127 -9.08 13.40 -0.48
N ARG A 128 -8.58 12.23 -0.84
CA ARG A 128 -8.68 11.66 -2.18
C ARG A 128 -9.17 10.22 -2.07
N GLU A 129 -10.30 9.92 -2.69
CA GLU A 129 -10.83 8.55 -2.79
C GLU A 129 -9.91 7.70 -3.69
N LEU A 130 -9.75 6.44 -3.30
CA LEU A 130 -8.93 5.45 -3.99
C LEU A 130 -9.81 4.31 -4.51
N PRO A 131 -9.44 3.69 -5.65
CA PRO A 131 -10.12 2.48 -6.10
C PRO A 131 -9.88 1.34 -5.11
N THR A 132 -10.93 0.56 -4.84
CA THR A 132 -10.86 -0.69 -4.05
C THR A 132 -11.13 -1.93 -4.91
N ALA A 133 -11.39 -1.74 -6.20
CA ALA A 133 -11.63 -2.79 -7.18
C ALA A 133 -10.83 -2.51 -8.46
N TRP A 134 -10.22 -3.57 -8.99
CA TRP A 134 -9.43 -3.56 -10.21
C TRP A 134 -9.89 -4.65 -11.14
N SER A 135 -9.76 -4.38 -12.43
CA SER A 135 -10.03 -5.34 -13.47
C SER A 135 -8.74 -5.99 -13.94
N ALA A 136 -8.76 -7.30 -14.12
CA ALA A 136 -7.69 -8.05 -14.77
C ALA A 136 -8.28 -8.87 -15.92
N ALA A 137 -7.92 -8.52 -17.16
CA ALA A 137 -8.46 -9.14 -18.36
C ALA A 137 -7.96 -10.58 -18.58
N ASP A 138 -6.75 -10.87 -18.11
CA ASP A 138 -6.06 -12.13 -18.30
C ASP A 138 -5.04 -12.39 -17.16
N ALA A 139 -4.28 -13.48 -17.30
CA ALA A 139 -3.27 -13.88 -16.32
C ALA A 139 -2.11 -12.88 -16.18
N ASP A 140 -1.75 -12.16 -17.25
CA ASP A 140 -0.66 -11.18 -17.19
C ASP A 140 -1.11 -9.91 -16.48
N ALA A 141 -2.34 -9.43 -16.75
CA ALA A 141 -2.96 -8.35 -15.98
C ALA A 141 -3.12 -8.71 -14.50
N MET A 142 -3.42 -9.96 -14.17
CA MET A 142 -3.44 -10.45 -12.78
C MET A 142 -2.07 -10.38 -12.12
N ARG A 143 -0.99 -10.77 -12.84
CA ARG A 143 0.38 -10.66 -12.33
C ARG A 143 0.82 -9.21 -12.19
N GLU A 144 0.49 -8.34 -13.13
CA GLU A 144 0.79 -6.91 -13.01
C GLU A 144 0.08 -6.29 -11.79
N LEU A 145 -1.16 -6.69 -11.52
CA LEU A 145 -1.88 -6.24 -10.35
C LEU A 145 -1.24 -6.73 -9.04
N GLY A 146 -0.89 -8.02 -8.99
CA GLY A 146 -0.14 -8.58 -7.86
C GLY A 146 1.21 -7.88 -7.68
N GLU A 147 1.92 -7.55 -8.76
CA GLU A 147 3.21 -6.85 -8.71
C GLU A 147 3.06 -5.42 -8.18
N ARG A 148 1.99 -4.71 -8.55
CA ARG A 148 1.68 -3.40 -7.97
C ARG A 148 1.47 -3.50 -6.46
N LEU A 149 0.69 -4.49 -6.00
CA LEU A 149 0.51 -4.71 -4.57
C LEU A 149 1.83 -5.10 -3.88
N GLY A 150 2.64 -5.95 -4.52
CA GLY A 150 3.93 -6.41 -4.00
C GLY A 150 4.92 -5.27 -3.75
N ARG A 151 4.83 -4.18 -4.52
CA ARG A 151 5.63 -2.96 -4.30
C ARG A 151 5.08 -2.04 -3.21
N ALA A 152 3.83 -2.24 -2.78
CA ALA A 152 3.15 -1.43 -1.78
C ALA A 152 3.21 -2.06 -0.38
N VAL A 153 3.25 -3.39 -0.30
CA VAL A 153 3.36 -4.13 0.97
C VAL A 153 4.77 -4.13 1.54
N ARG A 154 4.87 -4.40 2.84
CA ARG A 154 6.10 -4.39 3.63
C ARG A 154 6.16 -5.59 4.58
N ALA A 155 7.32 -5.79 5.20
CA ALA A 155 7.46 -6.75 6.30
C ALA A 155 6.36 -6.51 7.36
N GLY A 156 5.76 -7.59 7.87
CA GLY A 156 4.60 -7.52 8.77
C GLY A 156 3.24 -7.54 8.08
N ASP A 157 3.15 -7.26 6.76
CA ASP A 157 1.85 -7.29 6.08
C ASP A 157 1.37 -8.74 5.83
N LEU A 158 0.13 -8.99 6.24
CA LEU A 158 -0.63 -10.20 5.93
C LEU A 158 -1.59 -9.96 4.76
N VAL A 159 -1.53 -10.81 3.74
CA VAL A 159 -2.43 -10.80 2.58
C VAL A 159 -3.29 -12.07 2.58
N VAL A 160 -4.59 -11.93 2.78
CA VAL A 160 -5.55 -13.05 2.76
C VAL A 160 -6.25 -13.07 1.39
N LEU A 161 -6.05 -14.16 0.63
CA LEU A 161 -6.60 -14.33 -0.71
C LEU A 161 -7.84 -15.23 -0.69
N THR A 162 -8.94 -14.70 -1.23
CA THR A 162 -10.23 -15.39 -1.36
C THR A 162 -10.68 -15.45 -2.81
N GLY A 163 -11.25 -16.58 -3.22
CA GLY A 163 -11.82 -16.77 -4.55
C GLY A 163 -11.97 -18.23 -4.88
N GLU A 164 -12.84 -18.55 -5.84
CA GLU A 164 -13.12 -19.92 -6.27
C GLU A 164 -11.87 -20.66 -6.81
N LEU A 165 -12.01 -21.98 -7.01
CA LEU A 165 -10.98 -22.77 -7.67
C LEU A 165 -10.75 -22.23 -9.09
N GLY A 166 -9.49 -21.96 -9.43
CA GLY A 166 -9.14 -21.36 -10.72
C GLY A 166 -9.43 -19.86 -10.84
N ALA A 167 -9.79 -19.16 -9.74
CA ALA A 167 -9.98 -17.71 -9.76
C ALA A 167 -8.71 -16.93 -10.15
N GLY A 168 -7.52 -17.51 -9.90
CA GLY A 168 -6.23 -16.89 -10.21
C GLY A 168 -5.45 -16.43 -8.97
N LYS A 169 -5.75 -16.96 -7.79
CA LYS A 169 -5.03 -16.67 -6.52
C LYS A 169 -3.51 -16.84 -6.66
N THR A 170 -3.04 -18.03 -7.04
CA THR A 170 -1.60 -18.25 -7.29
C THR A 170 -1.02 -17.35 -8.39
N THR A 171 -1.78 -17.02 -9.44
CA THR A 171 -1.34 -16.09 -10.50
C THR A 171 -1.15 -14.68 -9.94
N PHE A 172 -2.03 -14.24 -9.05
CA PHE A 172 -1.86 -12.98 -8.31
C PHE A 172 -0.62 -13.04 -7.42
N THR A 173 -0.42 -14.14 -6.69
CA THR A 173 0.74 -14.34 -5.81
C THR A 173 2.07 -14.35 -6.58
N GLN A 174 2.09 -14.85 -7.82
CA GLN A 174 3.25 -14.72 -8.71
C GLN A 174 3.60 -13.26 -8.98
N GLY A 175 2.58 -12.44 -9.25
CA GLY A 175 2.73 -10.99 -9.35
C GLY A 175 3.30 -10.40 -8.06
N LEU A 176 2.69 -10.74 -6.92
CA LEU A 176 3.14 -10.28 -5.60
C LEU A 176 4.62 -10.57 -5.36
N GLY A 177 5.07 -11.81 -5.62
CA GLY A 177 6.47 -12.20 -5.52
C GLY A 177 7.40 -11.42 -6.45
N ARG A 178 6.95 -11.07 -7.68
CA ARG A 178 7.71 -10.18 -8.57
C ARG A 178 7.86 -8.78 -7.99
N GLY A 179 6.78 -8.22 -7.43
CA GLY A 179 6.80 -6.90 -6.80
C GLY A 179 7.75 -6.83 -5.61
N LEU A 180 7.80 -7.92 -4.84
CA LEU A 180 8.72 -8.12 -3.72
C LEU A 180 10.15 -8.52 -4.11
N GLN A 181 10.37 -8.80 -5.40
CA GLN A 181 11.65 -9.24 -5.94
C GLN A 181 12.19 -10.50 -5.24
N VAL A 182 11.33 -11.50 -5.00
CA VAL A 182 11.74 -12.75 -4.34
C VAL A 182 12.38 -13.75 -5.30
N ARG A 183 13.15 -14.67 -4.74
CA ARG A 183 13.90 -15.69 -5.49
C ARG A 183 13.00 -16.82 -5.97
N GLY A 184 13.23 -17.21 -7.22
CA GLY A 184 12.64 -18.39 -7.82
C GLY A 184 11.18 -18.20 -8.23
N ASP A 185 10.60 -19.25 -8.81
CA ASP A 185 9.22 -19.21 -9.28
C ASP A 185 8.24 -19.45 -8.13
N VAL A 186 7.26 -18.57 -8.02
CA VAL A 186 6.12 -18.73 -7.10
C VAL A 186 5.13 -19.71 -7.72
N THR A 187 5.02 -20.89 -7.11
CA THR A 187 4.11 -21.96 -7.52
C THR A 187 3.26 -22.37 -6.34
N SER A 188 2.01 -22.78 -6.61
CA SER A 188 1.06 -23.14 -5.55
C SER A 188 1.66 -24.20 -4.60
N PRO A 189 1.68 -23.92 -3.28
CA PRO A 189 2.19 -24.83 -2.29
C PRO A 189 1.14 -25.84 -1.80
N THR A 190 0.02 -26.08 -2.48
CA THR A 190 -1.09 -26.95 -1.98
C THR A 190 -0.66 -28.29 -1.34
N PHE A 191 0.44 -28.91 -1.80
CA PHE A 191 0.95 -30.17 -1.22
C PHE A 191 1.93 -29.99 -0.06
N VAL A 192 2.68 -28.89 -0.02
CA VAL A 192 3.65 -28.59 1.05
C VAL A 192 3.11 -27.59 2.07
N ILE A 193 1.89 -27.07 1.82
CA ILE A 193 1.11 -26.10 2.60
C ILE A 193 1.75 -24.71 2.68
N SER A 194 3.05 -24.61 2.98
CA SER A 194 3.79 -23.36 3.08
C SER A 194 5.13 -23.40 2.32
N ARG A 195 5.53 -22.28 1.73
CA ARG A 195 6.84 -22.05 1.12
C ARG A 195 7.36 -20.66 1.45
N VAL A 196 8.66 -20.58 1.73
CA VAL A 196 9.35 -19.29 1.88
C VAL A 196 10.15 -18.99 0.62
N HIS A 197 9.94 -17.79 0.07
CA HIS A 197 10.70 -17.25 -1.05
C HIS A 197 11.58 -16.10 -0.55
N PRO A 198 12.90 -16.30 -0.40
CA PRO A 198 13.80 -15.26 0.09
C PRO A 198 13.88 -14.06 -0.86
N SER A 199 14.06 -12.86 -0.33
CA SER A 199 14.28 -11.67 -1.17
C SER A 199 15.59 -11.75 -1.97
N LEU A 200 15.59 -11.16 -3.17
CA LEU A 200 16.79 -10.92 -3.97
C LEU A 200 17.41 -9.55 -3.71
N VAL A 201 16.74 -8.74 -2.91
CA VAL A 201 17.16 -7.40 -2.46
C VAL A 201 17.13 -7.37 -0.93
N ASP A 202 17.52 -6.26 -0.32
CA ASP A 202 17.41 -6.06 1.13
C ASP A 202 15.95 -5.75 1.55
N GLY A 203 15.00 -6.56 1.08
CA GLY A 203 13.56 -6.45 1.34
C GLY A 203 12.98 -7.72 2.00
N PRO A 204 11.68 -7.74 2.34
CA PRO A 204 11.07 -8.87 3.02
C PRO A 204 11.04 -10.12 2.15
N ALA A 205 11.14 -11.30 2.79
CA ALA A 205 10.81 -12.56 2.15
C ALA A 205 9.29 -12.66 1.91
N LEU A 206 8.88 -13.58 1.04
CA LEU A 206 7.47 -13.96 0.87
C LEU A 206 7.22 -15.32 1.50
N VAL A 207 6.35 -15.38 2.51
CA VAL A 207 5.81 -16.63 3.05
C VAL A 207 4.50 -16.91 2.34
N HIS A 208 4.48 -17.93 1.48
CA HIS A 208 3.33 -18.32 0.68
C HIS A 208 2.68 -19.57 1.25
N VAL A 209 1.46 -19.41 1.76
CA VAL A 209 0.64 -20.47 2.34
C VAL A 209 -0.58 -20.74 1.45
N ASP A 210 -0.96 -22.01 1.32
CA ASP A 210 -2.20 -22.46 0.69
C ASP A 210 -2.98 -23.32 1.68
N ALA A 211 -4.02 -22.73 2.26
CA ALA A 211 -4.83 -23.31 3.32
C ALA A 211 -5.97 -24.20 2.80
N TYR A 212 -6.04 -24.48 1.49
CA TYR A 212 -7.15 -25.23 0.87
C TYR A 212 -7.41 -26.61 1.51
N ARG A 213 -6.38 -27.23 2.09
CA ARG A 213 -6.44 -28.56 2.70
C ARG A 213 -6.46 -28.57 4.22
N LEU A 214 -6.37 -27.41 4.86
CA LEU A 214 -6.35 -27.34 6.31
C LEU A 214 -7.75 -27.58 6.87
N GLY A 215 -7.82 -28.35 7.96
CA GLY A 215 -9.06 -28.69 8.65
C GLY A 215 -9.63 -27.57 9.52
N GLY A 216 -8.85 -26.53 9.82
CA GLY A 216 -9.25 -25.43 10.68
C GLY A 216 -8.07 -24.53 11.10
N VAL A 217 -8.36 -23.59 12.01
CA VAL A 217 -7.39 -22.62 12.54
C VAL A 217 -6.24 -23.33 13.26
N ASP A 218 -6.53 -24.37 14.05
CA ASP A 218 -5.51 -25.13 14.80
C ASP A 218 -4.38 -25.68 13.89
N GLU A 219 -4.71 -26.18 12.69
CA GLU A 219 -3.70 -26.68 11.74
C GLU A 219 -2.91 -25.55 11.05
N LEU A 220 -3.47 -24.34 10.98
CA LEU A 220 -2.75 -23.16 10.50
C LEU A 220 -1.79 -22.64 11.56
N ASP A 221 -2.22 -22.63 12.82
CA ASP A 221 -1.40 -22.24 13.98
C ASP A 221 -0.18 -23.17 14.14
N ASP A 222 -0.33 -24.48 13.86
CA ASP A 222 0.77 -25.46 13.84
C ASP A 222 1.89 -25.13 12.82
N LEU A 223 1.65 -24.22 11.86
CA LEU A 223 2.67 -23.76 10.91
C LEU A 223 3.60 -22.68 11.50
N ASP A 224 3.32 -22.16 12.70
CA ASP A 224 4.17 -21.20 13.43
C ASP A 224 4.50 -19.94 12.59
N LEU A 225 3.53 -19.48 11.80
CA LEU A 225 3.71 -18.39 10.82
C LEU A 225 4.02 -17.05 11.51
N ASP A 226 3.45 -16.86 12.70
CA ASP A 226 3.61 -15.67 13.55
C ASP A 226 5.06 -15.34 13.86
N THR A 227 5.92 -16.36 14.01
CA THR A 227 7.36 -16.16 14.23
C THR A 227 8.09 -15.45 13.09
N SER A 228 7.52 -15.48 11.89
CA SER A 228 8.11 -14.88 10.69
C SER A 228 7.33 -13.67 10.16
N LEU A 229 6.16 -13.35 10.74
CA LEU A 229 5.27 -12.30 10.25
C LEU A 229 5.96 -10.95 10.21
N ASP A 230 6.66 -10.56 11.29
CA ASP A 230 7.27 -9.22 11.41
C ASP A 230 8.38 -8.95 10.39
N GLU A 231 9.01 -10.00 9.85
CA GLU A 231 10.16 -9.89 8.93
C GLU A 231 9.80 -10.19 7.47
N ALA A 232 8.62 -10.76 7.22
CA ALA A 232 8.18 -11.22 5.92
C ALA A 232 6.85 -10.59 5.49
N VAL A 233 6.51 -10.76 4.23
CA VAL A 233 5.14 -10.60 3.75
C VAL A 233 4.53 -11.99 3.71
N THR A 234 3.41 -12.19 4.40
CA THR A 234 2.73 -13.49 4.42
C THR A 234 1.48 -13.42 3.55
N VAL A 235 1.37 -14.35 2.61
CA VAL A 235 0.19 -14.50 1.75
C VAL A 235 -0.45 -15.85 2.02
N VAL A 236 -1.75 -15.85 2.33
CA VAL A 236 -2.52 -17.06 2.61
C VAL A 236 -3.63 -17.21 1.58
N GLU A 237 -3.44 -18.14 0.64
CA GLU A 237 -4.52 -18.58 -0.25
C GLU A 237 -5.56 -19.38 0.54
N TRP A 238 -6.84 -19.11 0.30
CA TRP A 238 -7.95 -19.71 1.05
C TRP A 238 -7.91 -19.41 2.55
N GLY A 239 -7.32 -18.28 2.94
CA GLY A 239 -7.14 -17.92 4.35
C GLY A 239 -8.37 -17.31 5.03
N ALA A 240 -9.46 -17.00 4.30
CA ALA A 240 -10.65 -16.43 4.92
C ALA A 240 -11.31 -17.42 5.89
N GLY A 241 -11.59 -16.96 7.11
CA GLY A 241 -12.06 -17.74 8.24
C GLY A 241 -10.97 -18.52 8.98
N LEU A 242 -9.70 -18.38 8.58
CA LEU A 242 -8.56 -19.11 9.14
C LEU A 242 -7.42 -18.19 9.59
N ALA A 243 -7.03 -17.24 8.73
CA ALA A 243 -5.81 -16.44 8.88
C ALA A 243 -6.04 -15.09 9.57
N GLU A 244 -7.28 -14.71 9.90
CA GLU A 244 -7.58 -13.41 10.49
C GLU A 244 -6.93 -13.19 11.86
N GLY A 245 -6.64 -14.27 12.59
CA GLY A 245 -5.96 -14.22 13.89
C GLY A 245 -4.45 -13.98 13.82
N LEU A 246 -3.84 -14.12 12.64
CA LEU A 246 -2.38 -13.98 12.47
C LEU A 246 -1.92 -12.53 12.62
N SER A 247 -2.75 -11.54 12.25
CA SER A 247 -2.39 -10.14 12.38
C SER A 247 -3.62 -9.27 12.64
N GLU A 248 -3.44 -8.26 13.49
CA GLU A 248 -4.44 -7.21 13.74
C GLU A 248 -4.75 -6.38 12.49
N SER A 249 -3.81 -6.32 11.52
CA SER A 249 -4.01 -5.61 10.25
C SER A 249 -3.68 -6.51 9.08
N ARG A 250 -4.58 -6.55 8.09
CA ARG A 250 -4.41 -7.40 6.91
C ARG A 250 -4.99 -6.77 5.66
N LEU A 251 -4.53 -7.24 4.52
CA LEU A 251 -5.12 -6.98 3.21
C LEU A 251 -5.99 -8.17 2.81
N GLU A 252 -7.29 -7.92 2.65
CA GLU A 252 -8.22 -8.89 2.08
C GLU A 252 -8.27 -8.68 0.56
N VAL A 253 -7.92 -9.73 -0.18
CA VAL A 253 -7.92 -9.74 -1.64
C VAL A 253 -8.93 -10.78 -2.13
N THR A 254 -10.05 -10.29 -2.66
CA THR A 254 -11.11 -11.15 -3.21
C THR A 254 -11.05 -11.13 -4.74
N ILE A 255 -10.93 -12.31 -5.34
CA ILE A 255 -10.83 -12.49 -6.79
C ILE A 255 -12.09 -13.20 -7.29
N GLU A 256 -12.87 -12.51 -8.10
CA GLU A 256 -14.12 -12.99 -8.67
C GLU A 256 -14.06 -12.99 -10.20
N ARG A 257 -14.84 -13.86 -10.83
CA ARG A 257 -15.07 -13.79 -12.27
C ARG A 257 -15.98 -12.59 -12.56
N ALA A 258 -15.61 -11.79 -13.55
CA ALA A 258 -16.48 -10.71 -14.00
C ALA A 258 -17.77 -11.32 -14.59
N LEU A 259 -18.92 -10.91 -14.07
CA LEU A 259 -20.21 -11.20 -14.70
C LEU A 259 -20.41 -10.22 -15.87
N ALA A 260 -21.21 -10.62 -16.86
CA ALA A 260 -21.37 -9.88 -18.12
C ALA A 260 -21.81 -8.40 -17.93
N ASP A 261 -22.43 -8.05 -16.80
CA ASP A 261 -22.92 -6.70 -16.50
C ASP A 261 -21.89 -5.79 -15.79
N ASP A 262 -20.83 -6.34 -15.20
CA ASP A 262 -19.74 -5.56 -14.57
C ASP A 262 -18.68 -5.10 -15.58
N ALA A 263 -18.73 -5.62 -16.80
CA ALA A 263 -17.92 -5.17 -17.92
C ALA A 263 -18.47 -3.83 -18.45
N THR A 264 -18.16 -2.74 -17.74
CA THR A 264 -18.41 -1.37 -18.23
C THR A 264 -17.75 -1.16 -19.60
N SER A 265 -18.58 -1.25 -20.66
CA SER A 265 -18.33 -0.81 -22.04
C SER A 265 -16.89 -0.99 -22.58
N GLY A 266 -16.39 -2.22 -22.57
CA GLY A 266 -15.34 -2.69 -23.48
C GLY A 266 -15.93 -3.37 -24.72
N PRO A 267 -15.21 -3.48 -25.85
CA PRO A 267 -15.75 -4.09 -27.06
C PRO A 267 -16.20 -5.53 -26.79
N ALA A 268 -17.36 -5.89 -27.32
CA ALA A 268 -18.02 -7.18 -27.15
C ALA A 268 -17.04 -8.35 -27.36
N GLY A 269 -16.62 -8.97 -26.26
CA GLY A 269 -15.61 -10.02 -26.25
C GLY A 269 -14.89 -10.20 -24.92
N ALA A 270 -15.47 -9.80 -23.78
CA ALA A 270 -14.91 -10.10 -22.47
C ALA A 270 -14.96 -11.61 -22.26
N GLY A 271 -13.85 -12.27 -22.60
CA GLY A 271 -13.71 -13.71 -22.52
C GLY A 271 -13.87 -14.22 -21.08
N LEU A 272 -14.10 -15.53 -20.97
CA LEU A 272 -14.27 -16.29 -19.72
C LEU A 272 -13.15 -16.11 -18.67
N ASP A 273 -12.07 -15.39 -19.01
CA ASP A 273 -10.89 -15.16 -18.18
C ASP A 273 -10.83 -13.79 -17.48
N HIS A 274 -11.81 -12.92 -17.71
CA HIS A 274 -11.87 -11.64 -17.03
C HIS A 274 -12.15 -11.80 -15.52
N ARG A 275 -11.40 -11.06 -14.69
CA ARG A 275 -11.52 -11.05 -13.22
C ARG A 275 -11.73 -9.63 -12.70
N VAL A 276 -12.50 -9.55 -11.61
CA VAL A 276 -12.55 -8.39 -10.72
C VAL A 276 -11.82 -8.76 -9.45
N VAL A 277 -10.81 -7.97 -9.10
CA VAL A 277 -10.02 -8.14 -7.88
C VAL A 277 -10.35 -6.98 -6.95
N ARG A 278 -10.90 -7.28 -5.78
CA ARG A 278 -11.14 -6.28 -4.73
C ARG A 278 -10.05 -6.41 -3.67
N ILE A 279 -9.47 -5.29 -3.28
CA ILE A 279 -8.41 -5.24 -2.27
C ILE A 279 -8.81 -4.22 -1.22
N ARG A 280 -8.85 -4.65 0.03
CA ARG A 280 -9.23 -3.82 1.15
C ARG A 280 -8.32 -4.10 2.34
N ARG A 281 -7.85 -3.04 2.99
CA ARG A 281 -7.18 -3.14 4.28
C ARG A 281 -8.24 -3.21 5.39
N THR A 282 -8.08 -4.20 6.27
CA THR A 282 -8.86 -4.37 7.48
C THR A 282 -7.92 -4.21 8.67
N VAL A 283 -8.29 -3.39 9.63
CA VAL A 283 -7.57 -3.21 10.90
C VAL A 283 -8.53 -3.60 12.02
N ALA A 284 -8.08 -4.41 12.97
CA ALA A 284 -8.81 -4.73 14.19
C ALA A 284 -9.10 -3.42 14.94
N GLY A 285 -10.36 -3.20 15.28
CA GLY A 285 -10.84 -2.00 15.97
C GLY A 285 -10.65 -2.06 17.48
#